data_AF-A0A3R9SC22-F1
#
_entry.id   AF-A0A3R9SC22-F1
#
_cell.length_a   1.000
_cell.length_b   1.000
_cell.length_c   1.000
_cell.angle_alpha   90.00
_cell.angle_beta   90.00
_cell.angle_gamma   90.00
#
_symmetry.space_group_name_H-M   'P 1'
#
loop_
_entity.id
_entity.type
_entity.pdbx_description
1 polymer ?
#
loop_
_entity_poly.entity_id
_entity_poly.type
_entity_poly.pdbx_seq_one_letter_code
_entity_poly.pdbx_strand_id
1 'polypeptide(L)'
;MQVFFLFLAAILLGFAWLSPFHYNPWVMFSSEMSTFAAGLSVLAVLFYQNIKIPRAQLLLLPFTLIPVVQWAFGLVFDFSTALLSSLYLLGFWFMVLAGYNLSLDQKKRDQIFSGFSLLIIITSLFTSLIAIFQWLNIESHLIYTLHLIGNRPYGNFGQPNNMATFLIIGLLGCLYLYEKHKVTLWLLLPSALIILFTIALS
;
A
#
# COMPACT_ATOMS: atom_id res chain seq x y z
N MET A 1 -11.62 -11.09 17.16
CA MET A 1 -11.81 -11.24 15.71
C MET A 1 -11.33 -10.03 14.91
N GLN A 2 -11.83 -8.81 15.15
CA GLN A 2 -11.43 -7.62 14.35
C GLN A 2 -9.92 -7.33 14.36
N VAL A 3 -9.29 -7.36 15.55
CA VAL A 3 -7.84 -7.10 15.69
C VAL A 3 -7.01 -8.11 14.90
N PHE A 4 -7.40 -9.39 14.90
CA PHE A 4 -6.71 -10.44 14.16
C PHE A 4 -6.72 -10.16 12.66
N PHE A 5 -7.88 -9.83 12.08
CA PHE A 5 -7.98 -9.53 10.65
C PHE A 5 -7.26 -8.24 10.25
N LEU A 6 -7.27 -7.20 11.10
CA LEU A 6 -6.49 -5.99 10.86
C LEU A 6 -4.99 -6.24 10.93
N PHE A 7 -4.54 -7.07 11.87
CA PHE A 7 -3.14 -7.47 11.98
C PHE A 7 -2.70 -8.32 10.78
N LEU A 8 -3.54 -9.26 10.34
CA LEU A 8 -3.31 -10.03 9.11
C LEU A 8 -3.23 -9.11 7.89
N ALA A 9 -4.15 -8.15 7.75
CA ALA A 9 -4.11 -7.17 6.68
C ALA A 9 -2.82 -6.35 6.69
N ALA A 10 -2.33 -5.96 7.88
CA ALA A 10 -1.07 -5.23 8.03
C ALA A 10 0.14 -6.07 7.57
N ILE A 11 0.21 -7.36 7.95
CA ILE A 11 1.27 -8.27 7.50
C ILE A 11 1.23 -8.42 5.97
N LEU A 12 0.05 -8.63 5.40
CA LEU A 12 -0.13 -8.81 3.96
C LEU A 12 0.25 -7.53 3.19
N LEU A 13 -0.15 -6.34 3.65
CA LEU A 13 0.29 -5.08 3.04
C LEU A 13 1.80 -4.88 3.16
N GLY A 14 2.39 -5.20 4.31
CA GLY A 14 3.83 -5.13 4.50
C GLY A 14 4.58 -6.07 3.54
N PHE A 15 4.07 -7.29 3.36
CA PHE A 15 4.60 -8.21 2.37
C PHE A 15 4.41 -7.68 0.95
N ALA A 16 3.26 -7.09 0.61
CA ALA A 16 2.99 -6.55 -0.72
C ALA A 16 4.03 -5.51 -1.15
N TRP A 17 4.40 -4.58 -0.27
CA TRP A 17 5.41 -3.55 -0.58
C TRP A 17 6.86 -4.06 -0.54
N LEU A 18 7.15 -5.06 0.29
CA LEU A 18 8.50 -5.62 0.42
C LEU A 18 8.75 -6.83 -0.50
N SER A 19 7.75 -7.29 -1.26
CA SER A 19 7.88 -8.50 -2.07
C SER A 19 8.86 -8.32 -3.23
N PRO A 20 9.94 -9.12 -3.34
CA PRO A 20 10.84 -9.09 -4.49
C PRO A 20 10.30 -9.93 -5.66
N PHE A 21 9.16 -10.60 -5.52
CA PHE A 21 8.75 -11.65 -6.45
C PHE A 21 8.04 -11.08 -7.67
N HIS A 22 8.78 -10.93 -8.76
CA HIS A 22 8.28 -10.37 -10.01
C HIS A 22 8.08 -11.47 -11.06
N TYR A 23 7.02 -12.26 -10.90
CA TYR A 23 6.72 -13.44 -11.72
C TYR A 23 5.43 -13.28 -12.52
N ASN A 24 5.32 -14.05 -13.61
CA ASN A 24 4.08 -14.18 -14.39
C ASN A 24 2.90 -14.65 -13.50
N PRO A 25 1.64 -14.30 -13.83
CA PRO A 25 1.11 -13.84 -15.13
C PRO A 25 1.43 -12.39 -15.53
N TRP A 26 1.78 -11.51 -14.60
CA TRP A 26 2.36 -10.19 -14.88
C TRP A 26 3.23 -9.74 -13.71
N VAL A 27 4.17 -8.82 -13.96
CA VAL A 27 5.31 -8.48 -13.08
C VAL A 27 4.93 -8.26 -11.61
N MET A 28 3.78 -7.65 -11.31
CA MET A 28 3.36 -7.30 -9.93
C MET A 28 2.36 -8.28 -9.31
N PHE A 29 2.18 -9.47 -9.89
CA PHE A 29 1.12 -10.39 -9.46
C PHE A 29 1.20 -10.76 -7.97
N SER A 30 2.39 -11.05 -7.45
CA SER A 30 2.57 -11.51 -6.06
C SER A 30 2.19 -10.44 -5.02
N SER A 31 2.58 -9.19 -5.27
CA SER A 31 2.30 -8.04 -4.41
C SER A 31 0.82 -7.64 -4.51
N GLU A 32 0.25 -7.69 -5.71
CA GLU A 32 -1.17 -7.42 -5.91
C GLU A 32 -2.07 -8.46 -5.26
N MET A 33 -1.73 -9.76 -5.38
CA MET A 33 -2.45 -10.83 -4.68
C MET A 33 -2.45 -10.63 -3.17
N SER A 34 -1.30 -10.26 -2.59
CA SER A 34 -1.21 -9.96 -1.17
C SER A 34 -2.03 -8.73 -0.78
N THR A 35 -2.05 -7.70 -1.64
CA THR A 35 -2.87 -6.49 -1.44
C THR A 35 -4.36 -6.80 -1.46
N PHE A 36 -4.83 -7.62 -2.41
CA PHE A 36 -6.23 -8.08 -2.45
C PHE A 36 -6.57 -8.94 -1.23
N ALA A 37 -5.67 -9.83 -0.80
CA ALA A 37 -5.87 -10.63 0.41
C ALA A 37 -5.96 -9.74 1.67
N ALA A 38 -5.19 -8.66 1.74
CA ALA A 38 -5.31 -7.66 2.80
C ALA A 38 -6.68 -6.96 2.75
N GLY A 39 -7.15 -6.58 1.57
CA GLY A 39 -8.49 -6.02 1.37
C GLY A 39 -9.61 -6.96 1.82
N LEU A 40 -9.52 -8.26 1.49
CA LEU A 40 -10.46 -9.28 1.96
C LEU A 40 -10.42 -9.46 3.48
N SER A 41 -9.24 -9.35 4.08
CA SER A 41 -9.09 -9.37 5.55
C SER A 41 -9.80 -8.17 6.19
N VAL A 42 -9.67 -6.97 5.61
CA VAL A 42 -10.42 -5.78 6.04
C VAL A 42 -11.93 -5.97 5.83
N LEU A 43 -12.36 -6.63 4.76
CA LEU A 43 -13.77 -6.97 4.53
C LEU A 43 -14.33 -7.87 5.62
N ALA A 44 -13.57 -8.87 6.07
CA ALA A 44 -13.97 -9.73 7.17
C ALA A 44 -14.20 -8.95 8.49
N VAL A 45 -13.50 -7.83 8.70
CA VAL A 45 -13.71 -6.94 9.85
C VAL A 45 -15.08 -6.23 9.77
N LEU A 46 -15.50 -5.87 8.57
CA LEU A 46 -16.73 -5.10 8.31
C LEU A 46 -17.98 -5.97 8.18
N PHE A 47 -17.82 -7.27 7.94
CA PHE A 47 -18.92 -8.20 7.68
C PHE A 47 -20.00 -8.20 8.78
N TYR A 48 -19.61 -8.01 10.05
CA TYR A 48 -20.52 -7.97 11.19
C TYR A 48 -20.86 -6.55 11.67
N GLN A 49 -20.48 -5.51 10.91
CA GLN A 49 -20.72 -4.12 11.27
C GLN A 49 -21.88 -3.53 10.47
N ASN A 50 -22.57 -2.56 11.05
CA ASN A 50 -23.55 -1.75 10.32
C ASN A 50 -22.80 -0.77 9.40
N ILE A 51 -22.60 -1.18 8.15
CA ILE A 51 -21.87 -0.41 7.15
C ILE A 51 -22.68 0.82 6.75
N LYS A 52 -22.08 2.00 6.92
CA LYS A 52 -22.58 3.28 6.41
C LYS A 52 -21.88 3.61 5.11
N ILE A 53 -22.66 3.90 4.07
CA ILE A 53 -22.13 4.31 2.76
C ILE A 53 -22.27 5.83 2.63
N PRO A 54 -21.16 6.59 2.53
CA PRO A 54 -21.22 8.02 2.26
C PRO A 54 -21.90 8.31 0.91
N ARG A 55 -22.70 9.37 0.83
CA ARG A 55 -23.39 9.76 -0.42
C ARG A 55 -22.42 9.94 -1.60
N ALA A 56 -21.23 10.49 -1.35
CA ALA A 56 -20.19 10.64 -2.37
C ALA A 56 -19.76 9.28 -2.96
N GLN A 57 -19.70 8.22 -2.15
CA GLN A 57 -19.34 6.89 -2.64
C GLN A 57 -20.44 6.26 -3.49
N LEU A 58 -21.71 6.56 -3.23
CA LEU A 58 -22.80 6.12 -4.12
C LEU A 58 -22.68 6.74 -5.52
N LEU A 59 -22.23 8.00 -5.62
CA LEU A 59 -21.99 8.67 -6.90
C LEU A 59 -20.77 8.11 -7.64
N LEU A 60 -19.77 7.63 -6.91
CA LEU A 60 -18.56 7.05 -7.49
C LEU A 60 -18.72 5.57 -7.87
N LEU A 61 -19.69 4.86 -7.31
CA LEU A 61 -19.89 3.43 -7.58
C LEU A 61 -20.06 3.12 -9.09
N PRO A 62 -20.86 3.87 -9.88
CA PRO A 62 -20.96 3.64 -11.32
C PRO A 62 -19.63 3.76 -12.09
N PHE A 63 -18.65 4.53 -11.57
CA PHE A 63 -17.35 4.68 -12.23
C PHE A 63 -16.56 3.36 -12.25
N THR A 64 -16.84 2.45 -11.31
CA THR A 64 -16.20 1.12 -11.28
C THR A 64 -16.60 0.26 -12.48
N LEU A 65 -17.74 0.57 -13.14
CA LEU A 65 -18.25 -0.14 -14.30
C LEU A 65 -17.78 0.46 -15.64
N ILE A 66 -17.04 1.58 -15.63
CA ILE A 66 -16.57 2.23 -16.86
C ILE A 66 -15.81 1.24 -17.77
N PRO A 67 -14.88 0.40 -17.28
CA PRO A 67 -14.16 -0.51 -18.17
C PRO A 67 -15.08 -1.57 -18.82
N VAL A 68 -16.08 -2.07 -18.10
CA VAL A 68 -17.10 -2.99 -18.66
C VAL A 68 -17.95 -2.30 -19.73
N VAL A 69 -18.33 -1.04 -19.49
CA VAL A 69 -19.07 -0.23 -20.47
C VAL A 69 -18.22 0.02 -21.71
N GLN A 70 -16.94 0.36 -21.55
CA GLN A 70 -16.00 0.54 -22.66
C GLN A 70 -15.84 -0.75 -23.47
N TRP A 71 -15.79 -1.91 -22.83
CA TRP A 71 -15.80 -3.20 -23.51
C TRP A 71 -17.10 -3.45 -24.28
N ALA A 72 -18.25 -3.15 -23.69
CA ALA A 72 -19.55 -3.31 -24.36
C ALA A 72 -19.70 -2.43 -25.62
N PHE A 73 -19.05 -1.27 -25.66
CA PHE A 73 -18.99 -0.39 -26.83
C PHE A 73 -17.80 -0.67 -27.77
N GLY A 74 -16.99 -1.70 -27.50
CA GLY A 74 -15.85 -2.08 -28.34
C GLY A 74 -14.62 -1.18 -28.24
N LEU A 75 -14.53 -0.33 -27.21
CA LEU A 75 -13.35 0.51 -26.92
C LEU A 75 -12.23 -0.28 -26.22
N VAL A 76 -12.59 -1.30 -25.44
CA VAL A 76 -11.66 -2.27 -24.85
C VAL A 76 -11.92 -3.62 -25.52
N PHE A 77 -10.90 -4.19 -26.16
CA PHE A 77 -11.06 -5.42 -26.95
C PHE A 77 -11.20 -6.68 -26.07
N ASP A 78 -10.38 -6.79 -25.02
CA ASP A 78 -10.34 -7.97 -24.17
C ASP A 78 -11.24 -7.84 -22.95
N PHE A 79 -12.14 -8.81 -22.77
CA PHE A 79 -13.00 -8.88 -21.58
C PHE A 79 -12.19 -9.04 -20.29
N SER A 80 -11.09 -9.79 -20.32
CA SER A 80 -10.21 -9.99 -19.17
C SER A 80 -9.64 -8.67 -18.65
N THR A 81 -9.19 -7.79 -19.56
CA THR A 81 -8.70 -6.45 -19.24
C THR A 81 -9.80 -5.59 -18.62
N ALA A 82 -10.98 -5.56 -19.24
CA ALA A 82 -12.12 -4.80 -18.72
C ALA A 82 -12.56 -5.28 -17.33
N LEU A 83 -12.66 -6.60 -17.14
CA LEU A 83 -13.04 -7.22 -15.87
C LEU A 83 -12.00 -6.89 -14.79
N LEU A 84 -10.72 -7.13 -15.08
CA LEU A 84 -9.65 -6.90 -14.14
C LEU A 84 -9.60 -5.43 -13.71
N SER A 85 -9.60 -4.48 -14.66
CA SER A 85 -9.62 -3.05 -14.35
C SER A 85 -10.83 -2.65 -13.50
N SER A 86 -12.01 -3.22 -13.76
CA SER A 86 -13.21 -2.97 -12.96
C SER A 86 -13.07 -3.49 -11.53
N LEU A 87 -12.42 -4.65 -11.34
CA LEU A 87 -12.12 -5.19 -10.02
C LEU A 87 -11.13 -4.33 -9.23
N TYR A 88 -10.10 -3.74 -9.87
CA TYR A 88 -9.23 -2.76 -9.20
C TYR A 88 -10.01 -1.52 -8.75
N LEU A 89 -10.87 -0.97 -9.61
CA LEU A 89 -11.70 0.18 -9.25
C LEU A 89 -12.68 -0.13 -8.13
N LEU A 90 -13.29 -1.33 -8.16
CA LEU A 90 -14.17 -1.81 -7.11
C LEU A 90 -13.41 -2.01 -5.79
N GLY A 91 -12.21 -2.60 -5.85
CA GLY A 91 -11.32 -2.75 -4.70
C GLY A 91 -10.95 -1.39 -4.09
N PHE A 92 -10.60 -0.41 -4.92
CA PHE A 92 -10.34 0.96 -4.48
C PHE A 92 -11.57 1.59 -3.79
N TRP A 93 -12.74 1.53 -4.44
CA TRP A 93 -14.00 2.02 -3.87
C TRP A 93 -14.30 1.36 -2.51
N PHE A 94 -14.11 0.05 -2.42
CA PHE A 94 -14.28 -0.72 -1.20
C PHE A 94 -13.32 -0.28 -0.10
N MET A 95 -12.05 -0.05 -0.40
CA MET A 95 -11.07 0.40 0.59
C MET A 95 -11.38 1.81 1.13
N VAL A 96 -11.92 2.71 0.30
CA VAL A 96 -12.39 4.02 0.77
C VAL A 96 -13.59 3.87 1.70
N LEU A 97 -14.55 3.00 1.36
CA LEU A 97 -15.68 2.68 2.20
C LEU A 97 -15.26 2.06 3.54
N ALA A 98 -14.28 1.15 3.50
CA ALA A 98 -13.73 0.51 4.68
C ALA A 98 -13.07 1.53 5.61
N GLY A 99 -12.23 2.41 5.06
CA GLY A 99 -11.60 3.50 5.81
C GLY A 99 -12.62 4.43 6.47
N TYR A 100 -13.71 4.77 5.77
CA TYR A 100 -14.80 5.57 6.33
C TYR A 100 -15.46 4.87 7.53
N ASN A 101 -15.83 3.60 7.41
CA ASN A 101 -16.51 2.87 8.48
C ASN A 101 -15.61 2.63 9.69
N LEU A 102 -14.33 2.35 9.46
CA LEU A 102 -13.33 2.19 10.52
C LEU A 102 -13.00 3.51 11.24
N SER A 103 -13.31 4.65 10.65
CA SER A 103 -13.00 5.99 11.19
C SER A 103 -14.18 6.72 11.83
N LEU A 104 -15.35 6.08 11.94
CA LEU A 104 -16.55 6.68 12.55
C LEU A 104 -16.37 7.03 14.04
N ASP A 105 -15.60 6.23 14.77
CA ASP A 105 -15.23 6.50 16.17
C ASP A 105 -13.85 7.14 16.22
N GLN A 106 -13.75 8.32 16.80
CA GLN A 106 -12.52 9.09 16.97
C GLN A 106 -11.38 8.26 17.59
N LYS A 107 -11.67 7.47 18.64
CA LYS A 107 -10.64 6.69 19.34
C LYS A 107 -10.11 5.56 18.45
N LYS A 108 -11.01 4.86 17.76
CA LYS A 108 -10.65 3.79 16.81
C LYS A 108 -9.91 4.34 15.61
N ARG A 109 -10.34 5.48 15.07
CA ARG A 109 -9.66 6.18 13.98
C ARG A 109 -8.22 6.48 14.32
N ASP A 110 -7.99 7.09 15.49
CA ASP A 110 -6.64 7.47 15.90
C ASP A 110 -5.76 6.22 16.13
N GLN A 111 -6.32 5.12 16.66
CA GLN A 111 -5.61 3.84 16.82
C GLN A 111 -5.25 3.19 15.48
N ILE A 112 -6.22 3.06 14.57
CA ILE A 112 -6.03 2.44 13.26
C ILE A 112 -5.02 3.24 12.42
N PHE A 113 -5.17 4.57 12.39
CA PHE A 113 -4.26 5.41 11.61
C PHE A 113 -2.85 5.46 12.21
N SER A 114 -2.72 5.38 13.55
CA SER A 114 -1.40 5.21 14.19
C SER A 114 -0.75 3.88 13.83
N GLY A 115 -1.52 2.79 13.85
CA GLY A 115 -1.03 1.46 13.45
C GLY A 115 -0.63 1.40 11.98
N PHE A 116 -1.43 1.99 11.10
CA PHE A 116 -1.11 2.12 9.68
C PHE A 116 0.13 2.98 9.43
N SER A 117 0.27 4.11 10.13
CA SER A 117 1.47 4.95 10.05
C SER A 117 2.72 4.19 10.48
N LEU A 118 2.64 3.42 11.57
CA LEU A 118 3.74 2.57 12.03
C LEU A 118 4.11 1.51 10.99
N LEU A 119 3.13 0.84 10.38
CA LEU A 119 3.35 -0.13 9.31
C LEU A 119 4.12 0.50 8.14
N ILE A 120 3.67 1.67 7.65
CA ILE A 120 4.31 2.34 6.52
C ILE A 120 5.73 2.79 6.89
N ILE A 121 5.96 3.32 8.09
CA ILE A 121 7.31 3.71 8.52
C ILE A 121 8.24 2.49 8.53
N ILE A 122 7.82 1.38 9.14
CA ILE A 122 8.64 0.16 9.22
C ILE A 122 8.97 -0.35 7.82
N THR A 123 7.97 -0.46 6.94
CA THR A 123 8.15 -0.93 5.56
C THR A 123 8.97 0.07 4.71
N SER A 124 8.82 1.37 4.94
CA SER A 124 9.66 2.41 4.31
C SER A 124 11.11 2.30 4.75
N LEU A 125 11.38 2.03 6.03
CA LEU A 125 12.75 1.81 6.51
C LEU A 125 13.40 0.59 5.89
N PHE A 126 12.67 -0.54 5.80
CA PHE A 126 13.16 -1.72 5.09
C PHE A 126 13.41 -1.42 3.60
N THR A 127 12.50 -0.70 2.95
CA THR A 127 12.66 -0.30 1.54
C THR A 127 13.89 0.61 1.37
N SER A 128 14.09 1.57 2.29
CA SER A 128 15.27 2.43 2.33
C SER A 128 16.56 1.66 2.49
N LEU A 129 16.60 0.66 3.38
CA LEU A 129 17.77 -0.21 3.54
C LEU A 129 18.10 -0.97 2.25
N ILE A 130 17.09 -1.54 1.60
CA ILE A 130 17.26 -2.25 0.31
C ILE A 130 17.82 -1.28 -0.75
N ALA A 131 17.25 -0.07 -0.86
CA ALA A 131 17.69 0.91 -1.83
C ALA A 131 19.12 1.43 -1.57
N ILE A 132 19.51 1.59 -0.30
CA ILE A 132 20.89 1.93 0.08
C ILE A 132 21.84 0.80 -0.31
N PHE A 133 21.45 -0.47 -0.11
CA PHE A 133 22.27 -1.60 -0.54
C PHE A 133 22.39 -1.71 -2.05
N GLN A 134 21.32 -1.43 -2.80
CA GLN A 134 21.34 -1.32 -4.26
C GLN A 134 22.29 -0.21 -4.71
N TRP A 135 22.29 0.95 -4.04
CA TRP A 135 23.22 2.04 -4.37
C TRP A 135 24.68 1.69 -4.09
N LEU A 136 24.95 0.95 -3.03
CA LEU A 136 26.30 0.47 -2.69
C LEU A 136 26.75 -0.72 -3.56
N ASN A 137 25.88 -1.26 -4.42
CA ASN A 137 26.10 -2.48 -5.21
C ASN A 137 26.40 -3.73 -4.36
N ILE A 138 25.79 -3.85 -3.18
CA ILE A 138 25.96 -4.97 -2.23
C ILE A 138 24.65 -5.78 -2.12
N GLU A 139 23.64 -5.46 -2.91
CA GLU A 139 22.33 -6.15 -2.89
C GLU A 139 22.42 -7.62 -3.26
N SER A 140 23.47 -8.04 -3.98
CA SER A 140 23.71 -9.44 -4.34
C SER A 140 23.94 -10.36 -3.13
N HIS A 141 24.30 -9.80 -1.97
CA HIS A 141 24.46 -10.53 -0.72
C HIS A 141 23.17 -10.62 0.10
N LEU A 142 22.12 -9.90 -0.30
CA LEU A 142 20.84 -9.92 0.39
C LEU A 142 19.89 -10.93 -0.27
N ILE A 143 19.28 -11.73 0.59
CA ILE A 143 18.19 -12.62 0.20
C ILE A 143 16.92 -11.77 0.14
N TYR A 144 16.07 -12.01 -0.87
CA TYR A 144 14.79 -11.32 -1.07
C TYR A 144 14.89 -9.84 -1.50
N THR A 145 15.92 -9.50 -2.27
CA THR A 145 16.06 -8.19 -2.90
C THR A 145 16.11 -8.31 -4.42
N LEU A 146 15.47 -7.37 -5.11
CA LEU A 146 15.67 -7.24 -6.56
C LEU A 146 17.09 -6.74 -6.84
N HIS A 147 17.75 -7.38 -7.80
CA HIS A 147 19.01 -6.88 -8.34
C HIS A 147 18.77 -5.55 -9.06
N LEU A 148 19.69 -4.61 -8.88
CA LEU A 148 19.60 -3.31 -9.51
C LEU A 148 19.90 -3.44 -11.02
N ILE A 149 18.95 -2.98 -11.84
CA ILE A 149 19.14 -2.84 -13.29
C ILE A 149 19.10 -1.35 -13.60
N GLY A 150 20.25 -0.78 -13.98
CA GLY A 150 20.43 0.65 -14.25
C GLY A 150 21.09 1.40 -13.09
N ASN A 151 20.90 2.72 -13.04
CA ASN A 151 21.67 3.60 -12.13
C ASN A 151 20.87 4.12 -10.93
N ARG A 152 19.55 3.85 -10.88
CA ARG A 152 18.65 4.43 -9.87
C ARG A 152 18.04 3.33 -9.00
N PRO A 153 18.31 3.33 -7.68
CA PRO A 153 17.69 2.38 -6.76
C PRO A 153 16.16 2.45 -6.78
N TYR A 154 15.52 1.30 -6.69
CA TYR A 154 14.05 1.17 -6.68
C TYR A 154 13.54 0.19 -5.61
N GLY A 155 14.41 -0.30 -4.74
CA GLY A 155 14.07 -1.29 -3.73
C GLY A 155 13.44 -2.52 -4.37
N ASN A 156 12.37 -3.03 -3.76
CA ASN A 156 11.57 -4.12 -4.32
C ASN A 156 10.37 -3.65 -5.15
N PHE A 157 10.23 -2.33 -5.41
CA PHE A 157 9.13 -1.78 -6.22
C PHE A 157 9.35 -1.92 -7.73
N GLY A 158 10.57 -2.24 -8.17
CA GLY A 158 10.93 -2.36 -9.59
C GLY A 158 10.97 -1.04 -10.37
N GLN A 159 10.47 0.06 -9.80
CA GLN A 159 10.51 1.40 -10.41
C GLN A 159 10.80 2.49 -9.36
N PRO A 160 11.77 3.40 -9.61
CA PRO A 160 12.19 4.40 -8.62
C PRO A 160 11.07 5.39 -8.23
N ASN A 161 10.21 5.77 -9.18
CA ASN A 161 9.08 6.68 -8.94
C ASN A 161 8.02 6.09 -7.99
N ASN A 162 7.72 4.79 -8.11
CA ASN A 162 6.79 4.10 -7.20
C ASN A 162 7.38 4.01 -5.80
N MET A 163 8.67 3.68 -5.70
CA MET A 163 9.39 3.67 -4.43
C MET A 163 9.38 5.06 -3.77
N ALA A 164 9.75 6.12 -4.51
CA ALA A 164 9.78 7.48 -3.98
C ALA A 164 8.41 7.94 -3.47
N THR A 165 7.35 7.63 -4.22
CA THR A 165 5.97 7.93 -3.80
C THR A 165 5.63 7.22 -2.49
N PHE A 166 5.98 5.95 -2.36
CA PHE A 166 5.77 5.19 -1.12
C PHE A 166 6.57 5.75 0.06
N LEU A 167 7.84 6.11 -0.15
CA LEU A 167 8.69 6.71 0.88
C LEU A 167 8.16 8.07 1.37
N ILE A 168 7.60 8.89 0.47
CA ILE A 168 6.91 10.12 0.86
C ILE A 168 5.72 9.81 1.79
N ILE A 169 4.94 8.77 1.51
CA ILE A 169 3.85 8.33 2.40
C ILE A 169 4.41 7.89 3.77
N GLY A 170 5.57 7.23 3.81
CA GLY A 170 6.28 6.90 5.06
C GLY A 170 6.70 8.13 5.85
N LEU A 171 7.19 9.17 5.17
CA LEU A 171 7.54 10.44 5.79
C LEU A 171 6.31 11.14 6.40
N LEU A 172 5.18 11.13 5.70
CA LEU A 172 3.90 11.62 6.23
C LEU A 172 3.43 10.80 7.44
N GLY A 173 3.72 9.49 7.46
CA GLY A 173 3.50 8.64 8.64
C GLY A 173 4.31 9.12 9.86
N CYS A 174 5.59 9.47 9.65
CA CYS A 174 6.42 10.06 10.71
C CYS A 174 5.84 11.37 11.24
N LEU A 175 5.40 12.25 10.34
CA LEU A 175 4.75 13.52 10.69
C LEU A 175 3.51 13.28 11.57
N TYR A 176 2.63 12.35 11.16
CA TYR A 176 1.42 12.03 11.91
C TYR A 176 1.73 11.52 13.34
N LEU A 177 2.68 10.59 13.50
CA LEU A 177 3.02 10.05 14.82
C LEU A 177 3.71 11.08 15.73
N TYR A 178 4.44 12.02 15.13
CA TYR A 178 5.03 13.16 15.84
C TYR A 178 3.93 14.09 16.37
N GLU A 179 3.00 14.53 15.51
CA GLU A 179 1.90 15.43 15.90
C GLU A 179 0.98 14.82 16.96
N LYS A 180 0.80 13.48 16.95
CA LYS A 180 0.01 12.77 17.94
C LYS A 180 0.77 12.43 19.22
N HIS A 181 2.05 12.81 19.32
CA HIS A 181 2.95 12.45 20.42
C HIS A 181 2.94 10.95 20.76
N LYS A 182 2.81 10.10 19.74
CA LYS A 182 2.70 8.63 19.90
C LYS A 182 4.05 7.95 19.95
N VAL A 183 5.06 8.53 19.32
CA VAL A 183 6.42 8.00 19.22
C VAL A 183 7.41 9.11 19.55
N THR A 184 8.50 8.76 20.23
CA THR A 184 9.54 9.69 20.62
C THR A 184 10.25 10.27 19.39
N LEU A 185 10.54 11.58 19.44
CA LEU A 185 11.28 12.28 18.38
C LEU A 185 12.63 11.62 18.05
N TRP A 186 13.30 11.06 19.06
CA TRP A 186 14.57 10.33 18.91
C TRP A 186 14.49 9.13 17.97
N LEU A 187 13.32 8.51 17.81
CA LEU A 187 13.12 7.42 16.85
C LEU A 187 12.68 7.97 15.48
N LEU A 188 11.77 8.95 15.47
CA LEU A 188 11.20 9.48 14.23
C LEU A 188 12.21 10.28 13.39
N LEU A 189 13.08 11.05 14.04
CA LEU A 189 14.07 11.89 13.36
C LEU A 189 15.06 11.08 12.52
N PRO A 190 15.78 10.06 13.06
CA PRO A 190 16.66 9.25 12.23
C PRO A 190 15.90 8.48 11.15
N SER A 191 14.69 7.99 11.44
CA SER A 191 13.86 7.33 10.43
C SER A 191 13.51 8.26 9.27
N ALA A 192 13.08 9.49 9.56
CA ALA A 192 12.75 10.49 8.55
C ALA A 192 13.98 10.90 7.72
N LEU A 193 15.16 11.04 8.35
CA LEU A 193 16.40 11.35 7.63
C LEU A 193 16.80 10.23 6.66
N ILE A 194 16.72 8.97 7.09
CA ILE A 194 17.00 7.81 6.22
C ILE A 194 16.03 7.79 5.04
N ILE A 195 14.72 7.98 5.29
CA ILE A 195 13.69 8.01 4.25
C ILE A 195 13.94 9.16 3.26
N LEU A 196 14.23 10.37 3.76
CA LEU A 196 14.55 11.54 2.93
C LEU A 196 15.77 11.31 2.05
N PHE A 197 16.82 10.74 2.62
CA PHE A 197 18.03 10.39 1.87
C PHE A 197 17.71 9.41 0.73
N THR A 198 16.91 8.37 1.00
CA THR A 198 16.50 7.42 -0.04
C THR A 198 15.61 8.05 -1.11
N ILE A 199 14.72 8.99 -0.76
CA ILE A 199 13.93 9.73 -1.76
C ILE A 199 14.84 10.52 -2.70
N ALA A 200 15.91 11.13 -2.18
CA ALA A 200 16.87 11.85 -3.02
C ALA A 200 17.72 10.92 -3.90
N LEU A 201 17.81 9.64 -3.53
CA LEU A 201 18.60 8.63 -4.22
C LEU A 201 17.88 8.01 -5.42
N SER A 202 16.54 7.98 -5.39
CA SER A 202 15.66 7.36 -6.40
C SER A 202 15.54 8.14 -7.70
#